data_AF-A6IP57-F1
#
_entry.id   AF-A6IP57-F1
#
_cell.length_a   1.000
_cell.length_b   1.000
_cell.length_c   1.000
_cell.angle_alpha   90.00
_cell.angle_beta   90.00
_cell.angle_gamma   90.00
#
_symmetry.space_group_name_H-M   'P 1'
#
loop_
_entity.id
_entity.type
_entity.pdbx_description
1 polymer ?
#
loop_
_entity_poly.entity_id
_entity_poly.type
_entity_poly.pdbx_seq_one_letter_code
_entity_poly.pdbx_strand_id
1 'polypeptide(L)'
;MNNQKQQKPTLSGQRFKTRKRDEKERFDPTQFQDCIIQGLTETGTDLEAVAKFLDASGAKLDYRRYAETLFDILVAGGMLAPGGTLADDMMRTDVCVFAAQEDLETMQAFAQIILYVKEEMKKNNIPEPVVIGIVWSSVMSTVEWNKKEELVAEQAIKHLKQYSPLLAAFTTQGQSELTLLLKIQEYCYDNIHFMKAFQKIVVLFYKAEPFSRAF
;
A
#
# COMPACT_ATOMS: atom_id res chain seq x y z
N MET A 1 -56.37 45.40 -46.69
CA MET A 1 -55.99 44.52 -45.56
C MET A 1 -55.86 43.10 -46.07
N ASN A 2 -54.63 42.60 -46.29
CA ASN A 2 -54.36 41.16 -46.22
C ASN A 2 -52.86 40.96 -45.97
N ASN A 3 -52.53 40.55 -44.75
CA ASN A 3 -51.18 40.48 -44.19
C ASN A 3 -50.64 39.06 -44.45
N GLN A 4 -49.91 38.84 -45.54
CA GLN A 4 -49.23 37.56 -45.78
C GLN A 4 -47.93 37.51 -44.96
N LYS A 5 -48.00 36.86 -43.78
CA LYS A 5 -46.82 36.56 -42.96
C LYS A 5 -45.90 35.59 -43.71
N GLN A 6 -44.73 36.05 -44.12
CA GLN A 6 -43.61 35.20 -44.55
C GLN A 6 -43.25 34.20 -43.43
N GLN A 7 -43.33 32.91 -43.72
CA GLN A 7 -42.85 31.86 -42.82
C GLN A 7 -41.32 31.82 -42.88
N LYS A 8 -40.68 31.95 -41.72
CA LYS A 8 -39.22 31.82 -41.58
C LYS A 8 -38.82 30.34 -41.74
N PRO A 9 -37.65 30.06 -42.35
CA PRO A 9 -37.19 28.69 -42.56
C PRO A 9 -37.01 27.97 -41.23
N THR A 10 -37.62 26.80 -41.11
CA THR A 10 -37.54 25.95 -39.92
C THR A 10 -36.24 25.16 -39.97
N LEU A 11 -35.38 25.34 -38.96
CA LEU A 11 -34.19 24.50 -38.75
C LEU A 11 -34.65 23.07 -38.42
N SER A 12 -34.71 22.22 -39.43
CA SER A 12 -34.85 20.77 -39.26
C SER A 12 -33.66 20.30 -38.41
N GLY A 13 -33.96 19.90 -37.18
CA GLY A 13 -33.00 19.66 -36.11
C GLY A 13 -31.87 18.70 -36.50
N GLN A 14 -30.66 19.24 -36.54
CA GLN A 14 -29.45 18.42 -36.56
C GLN A 14 -29.45 17.55 -35.29
N ARG A 15 -29.65 16.24 -35.47
CA ARG A 15 -29.53 15.26 -34.38
C ARG A 15 -28.09 15.26 -33.90
N PHE A 16 -27.83 16.01 -32.83
CA PHE A 16 -26.63 15.82 -32.04
C PHE A 16 -26.69 14.42 -31.45
N LYS A 17 -25.86 13.50 -31.96
CA LYS A 17 -25.59 12.24 -31.27
C LYS A 17 -24.84 12.60 -29.99
N THR A 18 -25.56 12.65 -28.87
CA THR A 18 -24.93 12.68 -27.55
C THR A 18 -24.00 11.49 -27.48
N ARG A 19 -22.69 11.72 -27.29
CA ARG A 19 -21.75 10.62 -27.02
C ARG A 19 -22.31 9.81 -25.86
N LYS A 20 -22.29 8.48 -25.98
CA LYS A 20 -22.50 7.55 -24.88
C LYS A 20 -21.59 8.04 -23.76
N ARG A 21 -22.19 8.58 -22.70
CA ARG A 21 -21.46 8.96 -21.51
C ARG A 21 -20.98 7.62 -20.97
N ASP A 22 -19.70 7.31 -21.14
CA ASP A 22 -19.12 6.16 -20.44
C ASP A 22 -19.46 6.40 -18.97
N GLU A 23 -20.23 5.49 -18.38
CA GLU A 23 -20.39 5.43 -16.95
C GLU A 23 -18.98 5.21 -16.42
N LYS A 24 -18.32 6.31 -16.01
CA LYS A 24 -17.15 6.20 -15.16
C LYS A 24 -17.67 5.45 -13.94
N GLU A 25 -17.35 4.17 -13.85
CA GLU A 25 -17.60 3.36 -12.67
C GLU A 25 -17.22 4.20 -11.46
N ARG A 26 -18.11 4.29 -10.48
CA ARG A 26 -17.86 5.11 -9.29
C ARG A 26 -16.63 4.56 -8.58
N PHE A 27 -15.71 5.44 -8.19
CA PHE A 27 -14.56 5.02 -7.38
C PHE A 27 -15.10 4.69 -5.99
N ASP A 28 -15.04 3.41 -5.61
CA ASP A 28 -15.59 2.89 -4.36
C ASP A 28 -14.58 1.91 -3.72
N PRO A 29 -13.56 2.44 -3.03
CA PRO A 29 -12.52 1.62 -2.41
C PRO A 29 -13.05 0.77 -1.26
N THR A 30 -14.13 1.17 -0.60
CA THR A 30 -14.78 0.40 0.45
C THR A 30 -15.43 -0.86 -0.11
N GLN A 31 -16.21 -0.73 -1.18
CA GLN A 31 -16.81 -1.90 -1.82
C GLN A 31 -15.73 -2.87 -2.37
N PHE A 32 -14.64 -2.32 -2.90
CA PHE A 32 -13.50 -3.13 -3.33
C PHE A 32 -12.87 -3.90 -2.15
N GLN A 33 -12.65 -3.22 -1.02
CA GLN A 33 -12.12 -3.83 0.19
C GLN A 33 -13.00 -4.98 0.67
N ASP A 34 -14.31 -4.76 0.78
CA ASP A 34 -15.26 -5.77 1.27
C ASP A 34 -15.20 -7.05 0.42
N CYS A 35 -15.17 -6.90 -0.91
CA CYS A 35 -15.05 -8.03 -1.84
C CYS A 35 -13.74 -8.80 -1.65
N ILE A 36 -12.61 -8.12 -1.48
CA ILE A 36 -11.30 -8.76 -1.28
C ILE A 36 -11.24 -9.45 0.07
N ILE A 37 -11.63 -8.77 1.16
CA ILE A 37 -11.57 -9.32 2.51
C ILE A 37 -12.50 -10.53 2.65
N GLN A 38 -13.69 -10.48 2.05
CA GLN A 38 -14.59 -11.63 2.04
C GLN A 38 -13.93 -12.84 1.36
N GLY A 39 -13.37 -12.65 0.16
CA GLY A 39 -12.73 -13.76 -0.56
C GLY A 39 -11.51 -14.32 0.18
N LEU A 40 -10.71 -13.46 0.80
CA LEU A 40 -9.58 -13.89 1.63
C LEU A 40 -10.03 -14.66 2.88
N THR A 41 -11.15 -14.25 3.48
CA THR A 41 -11.75 -14.97 4.62
C THR A 41 -12.23 -16.36 4.20
N GLU A 42 -12.80 -16.50 3.02
CA GLU A 42 -13.26 -17.78 2.45
C GLU A 42 -12.11 -18.72 2.10
N THR A 43 -10.96 -18.19 1.67
CA THR A 43 -9.76 -18.99 1.38
C THR A 43 -8.98 -19.39 2.63
N GLY A 44 -9.17 -18.67 3.75
CA GLY A 44 -8.38 -18.87 4.97
C GLY A 44 -6.89 -18.64 4.73
N THR A 45 -6.03 -19.42 5.40
CA THR A 45 -4.57 -19.28 5.30
C THR A 45 -3.93 -20.07 4.16
N ASP A 46 -4.73 -20.66 3.26
CA ASP A 46 -4.21 -21.40 2.09
C ASP A 46 -3.74 -20.42 1.01
N LEU A 47 -2.42 -20.23 0.91
CA LEU A 47 -1.80 -19.29 -0.02
C LEU A 47 -2.08 -19.63 -1.49
N GLU A 48 -2.26 -20.90 -1.84
CA GLU A 48 -2.54 -21.29 -3.22
C GLU A 48 -4.02 -21.01 -3.57
N ALA A 49 -4.92 -21.18 -2.62
CA ALA A 49 -6.32 -20.76 -2.74
C ALA A 49 -6.43 -19.22 -2.83
N VAL A 50 -5.66 -18.48 -2.01
CA VAL A 50 -5.58 -17.02 -2.05
C VAL A 50 -5.08 -16.53 -3.40
N ALA A 51 -3.99 -17.10 -3.92
CA ALA A 51 -3.46 -16.73 -5.24
C ALA A 51 -4.48 -16.98 -6.36
N LYS A 52 -5.14 -18.15 -6.37
CA LYS A 52 -6.20 -18.47 -7.33
C LYS A 52 -7.39 -17.52 -7.23
N PHE A 53 -7.80 -17.15 -6.02
CA PHE A 53 -8.85 -16.18 -5.80
C PHE A 53 -8.45 -14.81 -6.37
N LEU A 54 -7.25 -14.31 -6.05
CA LEU A 54 -6.78 -13.00 -6.52
C LEU A 54 -6.66 -12.96 -8.04
N ASP A 55 -6.16 -14.01 -8.69
CA ASP A 55 -6.10 -14.11 -10.15
C ASP A 55 -7.49 -14.12 -10.79
N ALA A 56 -8.42 -14.91 -10.25
CA ALA A 56 -9.78 -14.99 -10.76
C ALA A 56 -10.57 -13.68 -10.54
N SER A 57 -10.31 -13.01 -9.42
CA SER A 57 -10.96 -11.76 -9.04
C SER A 57 -10.48 -10.57 -9.86
N GLY A 58 -9.23 -10.57 -10.34
CA GLY A 58 -8.68 -9.51 -11.19
C GLY A 58 -9.35 -9.38 -12.55
N ALA A 59 -10.10 -10.40 -13.00
CA ALA A 59 -10.95 -10.31 -14.18
C ALA A 59 -12.25 -9.51 -13.94
N LYS A 60 -12.65 -9.34 -12.67
CA LYS A 60 -13.89 -8.67 -12.25
C LYS A 60 -13.63 -7.37 -11.50
N LEU A 61 -12.51 -7.28 -10.79
CA LEU A 61 -12.11 -6.15 -9.96
C LEU A 61 -10.95 -5.41 -10.63
N ASP A 62 -11.03 -4.08 -10.69
CA ASP A 62 -10.00 -3.25 -11.31
C ASP A 62 -8.84 -2.98 -10.33
N TYR A 63 -7.90 -3.93 -10.27
CA TYR A 63 -6.71 -3.82 -9.41
C TYR A 63 -5.84 -2.62 -9.73
N ARG A 64 -5.81 -2.17 -10.99
CA ARG A 64 -5.01 -1.01 -11.36
C ARG A 64 -5.57 0.25 -10.75
N ARG A 65 -6.90 0.37 -10.74
CA ARG A 65 -7.60 1.52 -10.18
C ARG A 65 -7.60 1.52 -8.65
N TYR A 66 -7.70 0.35 -8.03
CA TYR A 66 -7.72 0.17 -6.58
C TYR A 66 -6.39 -0.35 -6.02
N ALA A 67 -5.28 -0.09 -6.72
CA ALA A 67 -3.98 -0.64 -6.38
C ALA A 67 -3.60 -0.33 -4.92
N GLU A 68 -3.77 0.93 -4.51
CA GLU A 68 -3.51 1.38 -3.13
C GLU A 68 -4.33 0.59 -2.11
N THR A 69 -5.65 0.49 -2.32
CA THR A 69 -6.55 -0.30 -1.46
C THR A 69 -6.18 -1.77 -1.42
N LEU A 70 -5.81 -2.36 -2.56
CA LEU A 70 -5.40 -3.77 -2.63
C LEU A 70 -4.10 -4.00 -1.86
N PHE A 71 -3.11 -3.11 -2.02
CA PHE A 71 -1.85 -3.19 -1.28
C PHE A 71 -2.06 -3.04 0.21
N ASP A 72 -2.88 -2.09 0.64
CA ASP A 72 -3.24 -1.89 2.04
C ASP A 72 -3.84 -3.17 2.65
N ILE A 73 -4.73 -3.87 1.93
CA ILE A 73 -5.35 -5.11 2.41
C ILE A 73 -4.34 -6.26 2.46
N LEU A 74 -3.60 -6.50 1.38
CA LEU A 74 -2.69 -7.65 1.30
C LEU A 74 -1.51 -7.51 2.26
N VAL A 75 -1.02 -6.28 2.47
CA VAL A 75 0.13 -6.00 3.31
C VAL A 75 -0.32 -5.77 4.76
N ALA A 76 -1.20 -4.80 4.99
CA ALA A 76 -1.59 -4.33 6.32
C ALA A 76 -2.87 -4.98 6.88
N GLY A 77 -3.57 -5.79 6.09
CA GLY A 77 -4.80 -6.43 6.49
C GLY A 77 -6.03 -5.54 6.38
N GLY A 78 -5.92 -4.30 5.87
CA GLY A 78 -7.05 -3.39 5.68
C GLY A 78 -6.62 -1.99 5.22
N MET A 79 -7.59 -1.16 4.80
CA MET A 79 -7.32 0.21 4.30
C MET A 79 -6.61 1.09 5.32
N LEU A 80 -5.68 1.90 4.83
CA LEU A 80 -4.92 2.84 5.64
C LEU A 80 -5.54 4.24 5.60
N ALA A 81 -5.60 4.89 6.75
CA ALA A 81 -5.92 6.30 6.89
C ALA A 81 -4.72 7.18 6.47
N PRO A 82 -4.96 8.48 6.16
CA PRO A 82 -3.88 9.44 5.97
C PRO A 82 -2.94 9.44 7.19
N GLY A 83 -1.69 8.98 7.00
CA GLY A 83 -0.73 8.76 8.08
C GLY A 83 -0.30 7.30 8.28
N GLY A 84 -0.91 6.34 7.56
CA GLY A 84 -0.46 4.95 7.51
C GLY A 84 -0.96 4.06 8.65
N THR A 85 -1.89 4.55 9.47
CA THR A 85 -2.61 3.74 10.47
C THR A 85 -3.82 3.07 9.82
N LEU A 86 -4.24 1.91 10.30
CA LEU A 86 -5.51 1.31 9.86
C LEU A 86 -6.67 2.27 10.12
N ALA A 87 -7.59 2.38 9.15
CA ALA A 87 -8.82 3.13 9.34
C ALA A 87 -9.66 2.49 10.47
N ASP A 88 -10.12 3.31 11.41
CA ASP A 88 -10.66 2.89 12.72
C ASP A 88 -11.99 2.10 12.64
N ASP A 89 -12.69 2.17 11.49
CA ASP A 89 -14.06 1.67 11.31
C ASP A 89 -14.22 0.61 10.21
N MET A 90 -13.12 -0.07 9.80
CA MET A 90 -13.12 -0.88 8.58
C MET A 90 -12.68 -2.33 8.78
N MET A 91 -13.20 -3.22 7.91
CA MET A 91 -12.94 -4.66 7.96
C MET A 91 -11.45 -4.98 7.85
N ARG A 92 -11.03 -6.06 8.54
CA ARG A 92 -9.64 -6.54 8.58
C ARG A 92 -9.54 -8.01 8.18
N THR A 93 -8.38 -8.40 7.65
CA THR A 93 -8.03 -9.79 7.35
C THR A 93 -6.72 -10.19 8.02
N ASP A 94 -6.69 -11.39 8.61
CA ASP A 94 -5.47 -12.03 9.11
C ASP A 94 -4.71 -12.76 7.98
N VAL A 95 -5.26 -12.78 6.77
CA VAL A 95 -4.60 -13.29 5.55
C VAL A 95 -3.86 -12.13 4.90
N CYS A 96 -2.87 -11.60 5.63
CA CYS A 96 -2.01 -10.53 5.18
C CYS A 96 -0.57 -10.80 5.61
N VAL A 97 0.36 -10.13 4.93
CA VAL A 97 1.81 -10.30 5.15
C VAL A 97 2.19 -10.14 6.62
N PHE A 98 1.55 -9.22 7.33
CA PHE A 98 1.90 -8.90 8.72
C PHE A 98 1.29 -9.85 9.75
N ALA A 99 0.29 -10.65 9.37
CA ALA A 99 -0.29 -11.68 10.23
C ALA A 99 0.29 -13.09 9.93
N ALA A 100 1.12 -13.24 8.90
CA ALA A 100 1.74 -14.51 8.53
C ALA A 100 2.74 -15.01 9.61
N GLN A 101 2.66 -16.29 9.97
CA GLN A 101 3.59 -16.92 10.92
C GLN A 101 4.99 -17.10 10.32
N GLU A 102 6.00 -17.02 11.19
CA GLU A 102 7.44 -17.08 10.88
C GLU A 102 7.94 -18.53 10.72
N ASP A 103 8.08 -19.01 9.49
CA ASP A 103 8.94 -20.14 9.14
C ASP A 103 9.64 -19.92 7.78
N LEU A 104 10.27 -20.96 7.22
CA LEU A 104 11.01 -20.89 5.95
C LEU A 104 10.12 -20.39 4.78
N GLU A 105 8.80 -20.53 4.88
CA GLU A 105 7.81 -20.03 3.93
C GLU A 105 7.68 -18.50 3.99
N THR A 106 7.89 -17.86 5.15
CA THR A 106 7.83 -16.39 5.29
C THR A 106 8.97 -15.69 4.56
N MET A 107 10.16 -16.31 4.49
CA MET A 107 11.26 -15.80 3.66
C MET A 107 10.95 -15.91 2.15
N GLN A 108 10.25 -16.98 1.74
CA GLN A 108 9.76 -17.10 0.37
C GLN A 108 8.65 -16.06 0.10
N ALA A 109 7.78 -15.77 1.06
CA ALA A 109 6.77 -14.72 0.97
C ALA A 109 7.42 -13.34 0.78
N PHE A 110 8.45 -12.98 1.55
CA PHE A 110 9.19 -11.73 1.31
C PHE A 110 9.79 -11.66 -0.09
N ALA A 111 10.36 -12.76 -0.59
CA ALA A 111 10.90 -12.80 -1.95
C ALA A 111 9.81 -12.57 -3.00
N GLN A 112 8.64 -13.20 -2.85
CA GLN A 112 7.51 -13.00 -3.77
C GLN A 112 6.96 -11.57 -3.71
N ILE A 113 6.83 -10.99 -2.52
CA ILE A 113 6.38 -9.60 -2.33
C ILE A 113 7.37 -8.62 -2.97
N ILE A 114 8.66 -8.82 -2.74
CA ILE A 114 9.71 -7.98 -3.33
C ILE A 114 9.63 -8.02 -4.86
N LEU A 115 9.46 -9.21 -5.44
CA LEU A 115 9.33 -9.37 -6.89
C LEU A 115 8.09 -8.66 -7.42
N TYR A 116 6.93 -8.90 -6.80
CA TYR A 116 5.66 -8.30 -7.20
C TYR A 116 5.71 -6.76 -7.14
N VAL A 117 6.15 -6.20 -6.02
CA VAL A 117 6.25 -4.74 -5.86
C VAL A 117 7.25 -4.15 -6.86
N LYS A 118 8.39 -4.82 -7.12
CA LYS A 118 9.34 -4.38 -8.15
C LYS A 118 8.77 -4.42 -9.57
N GLU A 119 7.90 -5.38 -9.87
CA GLU A 119 7.18 -5.40 -11.15
C GLU A 119 6.18 -4.25 -11.25
N GLU A 120 5.39 -4.01 -10.22
CA GLU A 120 4.41 -2.91 -10.19
C GLU A 120 5.08 -1.53 -10.25
N MET A 121 6.24 -1.38 -9.60
CA MET A 121 7.08 -0.18 -9.75
C MET A 121 7.46 0.07 -11.20
N LYS A 122 7.87 -0.97 -11.93
CA LYS A 122 8.26 -0.85 -13.35
C LYS A 122 7.05 -0.56 -14.23
N LYS A 123 5.94 -1.28 -14.03
CA LYS A 123 4.72 -1.12 -14.84
C LYS A 123 4.10 0.28 -14.70
N ASN A 124 4.14 0.83 -13.49
CA ASN A 124 3.49 2.10 -13.16
C ASN A 124 4.48 3.27 -12.98
N ASN A 125 5.77 3.03 -13.22
CA ASN A 125 6.85 4.01 -13.07
C ASN A 125 6.88 4.65 -11.66
N ILE A 126 6.69 3.84 -10.62
CA ILE A 126 6.66 4.28 -9.22
C ILE A 126 8.11 4.41 -8.72
N PRO A 127 8.53 5.58 -8.24
CA PRO A 127 9.87 5.77 -7.70
C PRO A 127 10.11 4.96 -6.42
N GLU A 128 11.32 4.45 -6.27
CA GLU A 128 11.78 3.73 -5.06
C GLU A 128 11.60 4.53 -3.76
N PRO A 129 11.86 5.86 -3.71
CA PRO A 129 11.53 6.70 -2.54
C PRO A 129 10.06 6.66 -2.11
N VAL A 130 9.13 6.53 -3.05
CA VAL A 130 7.70 6.45 -2.73
C VAL A 130 7.40 5.09 -2.11
N VAL A 131 7.92 4.02 -2.70
CA VAL A 131 7.70 2.66 -2.20
C VAL A 131 8.30 2.47 -0.82
N ILE A 132 9.53 2.93 -0.57
CA ILE A 132 10.12 2.79 0.77
C ILE A 132 9.35 3.59 1.83
N GLY A 133 8.79 4.74 1.48
CA GLY A 133 7.92 5.50 2.37
C GLY A 133 6.68 4.70 2.77
N ILE A 134 6.04 4.05 1.80
CA ILE A 134 4.88 3.16 2.02
C ILE A 134 5.31 1.97 2.89
N VAL A 135 6.36 1.25 2.51
CA VAL A 135 6.85 0.07 3.24
C VAL A 135 7.19 0.43 4.69
N TRP A 136 7.87 1.55 4.94
CA TRP A 136 8.16 2.02 6.29
C TRP A 136 6.89 2.29 7.08
N SER A 137 5.97 3.09 6.53
CA SER A 137 4.70 3.42 7.19
C SER A 137 3.91 2.16 7.54
N SER A 138 3.84 1.20 6.61
CA SER A 138 3.19 -0.08 6.81
C SER A 138 3.89 -0.91 7.90
N VAL A 139 5.23 -1.05 7.85
CA VAL A 139 5.99 -1.80 8.87
C VAL A 139 5.79 -1.19 10.26
N MET A 140 5.78 0.14 10.40
CA MET A 140 5.68 0.78 11.71
C MET A 140 4.26 0.77 12.31
N SER A 141 3.22 0.63 11.50
CA SER A 141 1.83 0.59 11.96
C SER A 141 1.33 -0.78 12.40
N THR A 142 2.11 -1.83 12.18
CA THR A 142 1.76 -3.23 12.54
C THR A 142 1.88 -3.57 14.01
N VAL A 143 2.57 -2.72 14.77
CA VAL A 143 2.95 -3.03 16.15
C VAL A 143 2.29 -2.04 17.09
N GLU A 144 1.64 -2.58 18.11
CA GLU A 144 1.30 -1.80 19.29
C GLU A 144 2.57 -1.54 20.12
N TRP A 145 2.98 -0.28 20.16
CA TRP A 145 4.23 0.13 20.76
C TRP A 145 4.14 0.26 22.28
N ASN A 146 5.17 -0.22 22.97
CA ASN A 146 5.28 -0.03 24.41
C ASN A 146 5.39 1.47 24.76
N LYS A 147 4.80 1.88 25.89
CA LYS A 147 4.89 3.26 26.41
C LYS A 147 6.14 3.49 27.26
N LYS A 148 6.86 2.44 27.64
CA LYS A 148 8.13 2.54 28.36
C LYS A 148 9.27 2.69 27.36
N GLU A 149 10.02 3.77 27.48
CA GLU A 149 11.09 4.18 26.55
C GLU A 149 12.16 3.09 26.33
N GLU A 150 12.58 2.38 27.37
CA GLU A 150 13.58 1.31 27.22
C GLU A 150 13.02 0.08 26.50
N LEU A 151 11.78 -0.31 26.82
CA LEU A 151 11.14 -1.49 26.24
C LEU A 151 10.75 -1.26 24.77
N VAL A 152 10.25 -0.06 24.44
CA VAL A 152 9.88 0.26 23.06
C VAL A 152 11.09 0.28 22.14
N ALA A 153 12.25 0.73 22.65
CA ALA A 153 13.48 0.70 21.87
C ALA A 153 13.91 -0.74 21.55
N GLU A 154 13.86 -1.66 22.51
CA GLU A 154 14.18 -3.08 22.27
C GLU A 154 13.17 -3.75 21.34
N GLN A 155 11.88 -3.47 21.54
CA GLN A 155 10.79 -3.96 20.69
C GLN A 155 10.97 -3.48 19.24
N ALA A 156 11.26 -2.20 19.03
CA ALA A 156 11.46 -1.63 17.71
C ALA A 156 12.65 -2.26 16.97
N ILE A 157 13.75 -2.50 17.68
CA ILE A 157 14.92 -3.14 17.08
C ILE A 157 14.62 -4.59 16.69
N LYS A 158 13.91 -5.34 17.55
CA LYS A 158 13.50 -6.72 17.23
C LYS A 158 12.60 -6.75 16.00
N HIS A 159 11.59 -5.88 15.96
CA HIS A 159 10.65 -5.75 14.84
C HIS A 159 11.36 -5.36 13.54
N LEU A 160 12.08 -4.25 13.52
CA LEU A 160 12.73 -3.74 12.30
C LEU A 160 13.83 -4.67 11.77
N LYS A 161 14.43 -5.49 12.63
CA LYS A 161 15.41 -6.50 12.21
C LYS A 161 14.76 -7.57 11.32
N GLN A 162 13.51 -7.94 11.60
CA GLN A 162 12.77 -8.90 10.79
C GLN A 162 12.48 -8.38 9.39
N TYR A 163 12.15 -7.09 9.27
CA TYR A 163 11.83 -6.44 8.00
C TYR A 163 13.05 -5.87 7.27
N SER A 164 14.25 -6.02 7.83
CA SER A 164 15.49 -5.49 7.23
C SER A 164 15.71 -5.97 5.78
N PRO A 165 15.49 -7.25 5.40
CA PRO A 165 15.62 -7.69 4.01
C PRO A 165 14.62 -7.01 3.05
N LEU A 166 13.39 -6.77 3.52
CA LEU A 166 12.35 -6.09 2.75
C LEU A 166 12.70 -4.62 2.54
N LEU A 167 13.09 -3.92 3.61
CA LEU A 167 13.50 -2.51 3.55
C LEU A 167 14.73 -2.33 2.65
N ALA A 168 15.74 -3.20 2.81
CA ALA A 168 16.95 -3.18 1.99
C ALA A 168 16.66 -3.37 0.49
N ALA A 169 15.62 -4.14 0.13
CA ALA A 169 15.25 -4.37 -1.26
C ALA A 169 14.73 -3.11 -1.98
N PHE A 170 14.33 -2.08 -1.23
CA PHE A 170 13.80 -0.80 -1.70
C PHE A 170 14.61 0.42 -1.18
N THR A 171 15.82 0.20 -0.70
CA THR A 171 16.80 1.25 -0.38
C THR A 171 18.13 0.99 -1.08
N THR A 172 18.10 0.94 -2.40
CA THR A 172 19.25 0.67 -3.26
C THR A 172 19.86 1.94 -3.85
N GLN A 173 19.18 3.09 -3.72
CA GLN A 173 19.63 4.40 -4.21
C GLN A 173 19.74 5.40 -3.05
N GLY A 174 20.70 6.32 -3.12
CA GLY A 174 20.89 7.34 -2.06
C GLY A 174 19.64 8.16 -1.74
N GLN A 175 18.75 8.41 -2.71
CA GLN A 175 17.48 9.10 -2.47
C GLN A 175 16.47 8.25 -1.67
N SER A 176 16.38 6.95 -1.94
CA SER A 176 15.54 6.04 -1.16
C SER A 176 16.08 5.83 0.26
N GLU A 177 17.41 5.76 0.41
CA GLU A 177 18.08 5.69 1.71
C GLU A 177 17.80 6.94 2.56
N LEU A 178 17.96 8.13 1.95
CA LEU A 178 17.64 9.41 2.59
C LEU A 178 16.16 9.47 2.99
N THR A 179 15.26 9.01 2.12
CA THR A 179 13.82 8.99 2.41
C THR A 179 13.50 8.11 3.60
N LEU A 180 14.10 6.91 3.69
CA LEU A 180 13.94 6.04 4.84
C LEU A 180 14.46 6.70 6.12
N LEU A 181 15.63 7.34 6.07
CA LEU A 181 16.21 8.04 7.23
C LEU A 181 15.32 9.18 7.72
N LEU A 182 14.79 9.98 6.79
CA LEU A 182 13.84 11.06 7.11
C LEU A 182 12.56 10.51 7.74
N LYS A 183 12.03 9.40 7.21
CA LYS A 183 10.85 8.73 7.78
C LYS A 183 11.09 8.18 9.19
N ILE A 184 12.27 7.62 9.45
CA ILE A 184 12.68 7.19 10.79
C ILE A 184 12.75 8.40 11.73
N GLN A 185 13.36 9.49 11.27
CA GLN A 185 13.49 10.72 12.06
C GLN A 185 12.13 11.33 12.39
N GLU A 186 11.25 11.50 11.40
CA GLU A 186 9.87 11.97 11.56
C GLU A 186 9.14 11.12 12.61
N TYR A 187 9.17 9.80 12.46
CA TYR A 187 8.49 8.89 13.38
C TYR A 187 9.03 9.00 14.82
N CYS A 188 10.35 9.02 14.99
CA CYS A 188 10.96 9.15 16.31
C CYS A 188 10.70 10.51 16.96
N TYR A 189 10.54 11.57 16.17
CA TYR A 189 10.25 12.91 16.66
C TYR A 189 8.79 13.05 17.11
N ASP A 190 7.85 12.53 16.32
CA ASP A 190 6.42 12.59 16.62
C ASP A 190 6.04 11.68 17.80
N ASN A 191 6.83 10.62 18.04
CA ASN A 191 6.58 9.65 19.09
C ASN A 191 7.60 9.80 20.22
N ILE A 192 7.22 10.49 21.31
CA ILE A 192 8.13 10.83 22.43
C ILE A 192 8.87 9.63 23.03
N HIS A 193 8.25 8.45 23.00
CA HIS A 193 8.83 7.19 23.50
C HIS A 193 9.96 6.65 22.61
N PHE A 194 10.04 7.08 21.35
CA PHE A 194 11.02 6.64 20.35
C PHE A 194 12.25 7.55 20.23
N MET A 195 12.28 8.69 20.94
CA MET A 195 13.38 9.65 20.83
C MET A 195 14.77 9.03 21.07
N LYS A 196 14.90 8.13 22.07
CA LYS A 196 16.16 7.37 22.30
C LYS A 196 16.32 6.12 21.45
N ALA A 197 15.27 5.67 20.77
CA ALA A 197 15.33 4.53 19.86
C ALA A 197 15.95 4.91 18.51
N PHE A 198 15.86 6.18 18.09
CA PHE A 198 16.39 6.67 16.80
C PHE A 198 17.82 6.19 16.51
N GLN A 199 18.77 6.47 17.42
CA GLN A 199 20.17 6.07 17.22
C GLN A 199 20.32 4.56 17.07
N LYS A 200 19.57 3.77 17.84
CA LYS A 200 19.62 2.31 17.78
C LYS A 200 19.07 1.81 16.44
N ILE A 201 17.99 2.41 15.94
CA ILE A 201 17.35 2.04 14.66
C ILE A 201 18.28 2.37 13.49
N VAL A 202 18.89 3.56 13.48
CA VAL A 202 19.88 3.94 12.46
C VAL A 202 21.06 2.98 12.47
N VAL A 203 21.58 2.62 13.66
CA VAL A 203 22.67 1.66 13.79
C VAL A 203 22.27 0.26 13.32
N LEU A 204 21.02 -0.17 13.55
CA LEU A 204 20.52 -1.45 13.06
C LEU A 204 20.60 -1.51 11.53
N PHE A 205 20.05 -0.53 10.82
CA PHE A 205 20.05 -0.53 9.35
C PHE A 205 21.44 -0.30 8.77
N TYR A 206 22.30 0.45 9.45
CA TYR A 206 23.70 0.58 9.06
C TYR A 206 24.47 -0.75 9.18
N LYS A 207 24.16 -1.56 10.21
CA LYS A 207 24.85 -2.83 10.51
C LYS A 207 24.26 -4.05 9.80
N ALA A 208 23.01 -3.99 9.34
CA ALA A 208 22.32 -5.12 8.70
C ALA A 208 22.76 -5.42 7.25
N GLU A 209 23.83 -4.76 6.74
CA GLU A 209 24.47 -4.85 5.40
C GLU A 209 23.59 -4.35 4.21
N PRO A 210 24.10 -3.85 3.04
CA PRO A 210 25.41 -3.38 2.58
C PRO A 210 25.39 -1.87 2.23
N PHE A 211 24.91 -0.99 3.13
CA PHE A 211 24.91 0.48 2.94
C PHE A 211 26.32 1.10 2.80
N SER A 212 27.41 0.34 3.01
CA SER A 212 28.79 0.84 2.94
C SER A 212 29.32 1.09 1.52
N ARG A 213 28.52 0.96 0.45
CA ARG A 213 28.96 1.22 -0.93
C ARG A 213 28.62 2.62 -1.46
N ALA A 214 28.06 3.51 -0.64
CA ALA A 214 27.75 4.90 -1.02
C ALA A 214 28.61 5.96 -0.32
N PHE A 215 29.75 5.57 0.27
CA PHE A 215 30.84 6.48 0.66
C PHE A 215 32.19 5.91 0.21
#